data_AF-A0A6I5HTM9-F1
#
_entry.id   AF-A0A6I5HTM9-F1
#
_cell.length_a   1.000
_cell.length_b   1.000
_cell.length_c   1.000
_cell.angle_alpha   90.00
_cell.angle_beta   90.00
_cell.angle_gamma   90.00
#
_symmetry.space_group_name_H-M   'P 1'
#
loop_
_entity.id
_entity.type
_entity.pdbx_description
1 polymer ?
#
loop_
_entity_poly.entity_id
_entity_poly.type
_entity_poly.pdbx_seq_one_letter_code
_entity_poly.pdbx_strand_id
1 'polypeptide(L)'
;MGIVLPDIVDRALDLAGVDWPNVDEDDYTDMADALREFADKFEDHGGNAHKAITRILSSSEGWAVDSMQKHWSYVKTSHLEKIPDVARTFAFVCDRIAEITIAMKTKAAVELGVLAGTIVAELAASGVTLGISAAAAAGEVILMRQIAKRLVKEAIEEILAEIAAKLAEPVTAKLEELAVDTALDLAEGAFNPGGKGHGTPGGMTLDSAGGGGGGGAVKRTRVDHAEFEDGAGKLSLHGGDLGSNAHFHLGKAKHAFGRTKGRDGFTKEFDHALEKALSAATRSVTRTAKHVSDEIPQRVKAASRLHKENDHKVGGQADGVHVPEGDTRGAAGGGGGGGGGNGGGGGGGGNGGGGPRRMDPQPGWHGRSAGQMRHYRRDAMQVDHLSPEDQRRALVQEARDLADEAQKAPNGPDGQPVLGKGRIKQGCSGALLHEGVLTGHSSVSKLKKNPQNPDPQTHMHVHPALQSVLDDVERQATAEGENLGVGHGKCAEVALISDRLHAISERDGVDIRNADDVRRVMDGALVHTRQTGDMNPDKPGFVKHGDYKKPCPSCERMLPLVGVTPV
;
A
#
# COMPACT_ATOMS: atom_id res chain seq x y z
N MET A 1 26.86 -19.09 6.82
CA MET A 1 28.20 -19.71 6.62
C MET A 1 28.15 -20.30 5.24
N GLY A 2 28.88 -19.69 4.30
CA GLY A 2 28.90 -20.10 2.91
C GLY A 2 29.26 -21.57 2.75
N ILE A 3 28.57 -22.23 1.83
CA ILE A 3 28.82 -23.60 1.40
C ILE A 3 30.16 -23.59 0.66
N VAL A 4 31.09 -24.41 1.17
CA VAL A 4 32.38 -24.68 0.54
C VAL A 4 32.26 -25.97 -0.27
N LEU A 5 32.96 -26.03 -1.40
CA LEU A 5 33.04 -27.27 -2.17
C LEU A 5 33.72 -28.37 -1.34
N PRO A 6 33.30 -29.64 -1.47
CA PRO A 6 34.03 -30.76 -0.89
C PRO A 6 35.49 -30.81 -1.39
N ASP A 7 36.45 -31.10 -0.49
CA ASP A 7 37.90 -31.17 -0.81
C ASP A 7 38.23 -32.02 -2.05
N ILE A 8 37.47 -33.09 -2.28
CA ILE A 8 37.69 -33.99 -3.43
C ILE A 8 37.33 -33.30 -4.76
N VAL A 9 36.32 -32.44 -4.75
CA VAL A 9 35.89 -31.67 -5.93
C VAL A 9 36.86 -30.52 -6.18
N ASP A 10 37.30 -29.84 -5.12
CA ASP A 10 38.28 -28.75 -5.18
C ASP A 10 39.60 -29.22 -5.83
N ARG A 11 40.16 -30.33 -5.33
CA ARG A 11 41.36 -30.95 -5.92
C ARG A 11 41.18 -31.40 -7.37
N ALA A 12 39.99 -31.84 -7.74
CA ALA A 12 39.69 -32.27 -9.10
C ALA A 12 39.54 -31.09 -10.07
N LEU A 13 39.00 -29.95 -9.60
CA LEU A 13 38.94 -28.70 -10.35
C LEU A 13 40.33 -28.10 -10.56
N ASP A 14 41.19 -28.13 -9.53
CA ASP A 14 42.61 -27.75 -9.64
C ASP A 14 43.34 -28.62 -10.66
N LEU A 15 43.13 -29.95 -10.61
CA LEU A 15 43.71 -30.89 -11.57
C LEU A 15 43.21 -30.63 -13.00
N ALA A 16 41.95 -30.23 -13.15
CA ALA A 16 41.37 -29.82 -14.41
C ALA A 16 41.76 -28.40 -14.85
N GLY A 17 42.51 -27.66 -14.04
CA GLY A 17 42.89 -26.27 -14.28
C GLY A 17 41.67 -25.40 -14.57
N VAL A 18 40.65 -25.47 -13.71
CA VAL A 18 39.45 -24.64 -13.76
C VAL A 18 39.40 -23.77 -12.52
N ASP A 19 39.48 -22.46 -12.70
CA ASP A 19 39.28 -21.50 -11.62
C ASP A 19 37.79 -21.47 -11.24
N TRP A 20 37.45 -22.06 -10.10
CA TRP A 20 36.08 -22.06 -9.58
C TRP A 20 35.71 -20.72 -8.93
N PRO A 21 34.50 -20.16 -9.18
CA PRO A 21 34.06 -18.92 -8.54
C PRO A 21 34.01 -19.05 -7.01
N ASN A 22 34.73 -18.18 -6.30
CA ASN A 22 34.73 -18.12 -4.84
C ASN A 22 33.81 -17.00 -4.35
N VAL A 23 32.58 -17.04 -4.83
CA VAL A 23 31.51 -16.13 -4.44
C VAL A 23 30.88 -16.62 -3.13
N ASP A 24 30.65 -15.68 -2.20
CA ASP A 24 29.99 -15.94 -0.91
C ASP A 24 28.52 -15.53 -0.99
N GLU A 25 27.62 -16.50 -0.95
CA GLU A 25 26.18 -16.30 -0.92
C GLU A 25 25.69 -15.60 0.35
N ASP A 26 26.43 -15.70 1.46
CA ASP A 26 26.10 -15.01 2.71
C ASP A 26 26.19 -13.49 2.51
N ASP A 27 27.14 -13.01 1.69
CA ASP A 27 27.28 -11.58 1.43
C ASP A 27 26.07 -11.01 0.66
N TYR A 28 25.47 -11.78 -0.25
CA TYR A 28 24.24 -11.38 -0.94
C TYR A 28 23.03 -11.45 -0.01
N THR A 29 23.00 -12.41 0.90
CA THR A 29 21.97 -12.52 1.95
C THR A 29 22.06 -11.32 2.90
N ASP A 30 23.26 -10.98 3.38
CA ASP A 30 23.53 -9.81 4.21
C ASP A 30 23.14 -8.49 3.51
N MET A 31 23.39 -8.40 2.20
CA MET A 31 22.95 -7.27 1.38
C MET A 31 21.42 -7.20 1.32
N ALA A 32 20.74 -8.33 1.10
CA ALA A 32 19.29 -8.40 1.05
C ALA A 32 18.65 -7.97 2.37
N ASP A 33 19.18 -8.46 3.50
CA ASP A 33 18.69 -8.11 4.83
C ASP A 33 18.92 -6.63 5.14
N ALA A 34 20.08 -6.08 4.77
CA ALA A 34 20.34 -4.64 4.90
C ALA A 34 19.35 -3.80 4.08
N LEU A 35 18.96 -4.25 2.88
CA LEU A 35 17.98 -3.57 2.03
C LEU A 35 16.54 -3.67 2.59
N ARG A 36 16.19 -4.78 3.24
CA ARG A 36 14.90 -4.92 3.96
C ARG A 36 14.86 -4.03 5.20
N GLU A 37 15.91 -4.06 6.02
CA GLU A 37 16.03 -3.16 7.18
C GLU A 37 15.93 -1.69 6.76
N PHE A 38 16.61 -1.33 5.66
CA PHE A 38 16.48 -0.01 5.05
C PHE A 38 15.02 0.33 4.74
N ALA A 39 14.30 -0.56 4.04
CA ALA A 39 12.93 -0.31 3.60
C ALA A 39 12.00 -0.09 4.79
N ASP A 40 12.10 -0.94 5.82
CA ASP A 40 11.27 -0.87 7.01
C ASP A 40 11.53 0.41 7.82
N LYS A 41 12.80 0.77 8.04
CA LYS A 41 13.15 2.02 8.72
C LYS A 41 12.73 3.26 7.94
N PHE A 42 12.89 3.23 6.62
CA PHE A 42 12.48 4.32 5.75
C PHE A 42 10.95 4.55 5.82
N GLU A 43 10.14 3.49 5.81
CA GLU A 43 8.69 3.57 5.98
C GLU A 43 8.28 4.09 7.36
N ASP A 44 8.92 3.60 8.43
CA ASP A 44 8.64 4.04 9.79
C ASP A 44 8.85 5.55 9.95
N HIS A 45 10.01 6.06 9.49
CA HIS A 45 10.34 7.48 9.56
C HIS A 45 9.48 8.31 8.58
N GLY A 46 9.18 7.77 7.39
CA GLY A 46 8.25 8.40 6.44
C GLY A 46 6.83 8.53 7.00
N GLY A 47 6.36 7.52 7.74
CA GLY A 47 5.10 7.55 8.47
C GLY A 47 5.07 8.60 9.58
N ASN A 48 6.18 8.80 10.29
CA ASN A 48 6.30 9.86 11.30
C ASN A 48 6.32 11.26 10.68
N ALA A 49 7.02 11.45 9.55
CA ALA A 49 6.95 12.68 8.75
C ALA A 49 5.51 12.96 8.26
N HIS A 50 4.78 11.93 7.84
CA HIS A 50 3.39 12.05 7.41
C HIS A 50 2.45 12.48 8.55
N LYS A 51 2.65 11.95 9.77
CA LYS A 51 1.90 12.40 10.95
C LYS A 51 2.18 13.87 11.26
N ALA A 52 3.44 14.30 11.18
CA ALA A 52 3.81 15.69 11.42
C ALA A 52 3.10 16.64 10.44
N ILE A 53 3.15 16.36 9.12
CA ILE A 53 2.45 17.19 8.13
C ILE A 53 0.93 17.11 8.27
N THR A 54 0.36 15.94 8.52
CA THR A 54 -1.10 15.82 8.66
C THR A 54 -1.60 16.66 9.83
N ARG A 55 -0.83 16.74 10.92
CA ARG A 55 -1.13 17.64 12.04
C ARG A 55 -1.10 19.11 11.63
N ILE A 56 -0.07 19.55 10.90
CA ILE A 56 0.03 20.91 10.33
C ILE A 56 -1.17 21.23 9.42
N LEU A 57 -1.54 20.28 8.54
CA LEU A 57 -2.65 20.46 7.60
C LEU A 57 -4.01 20.50 8.31
N SER A 58 -4.17 19.73 9.39
CA SER A 58 -5.43 19.68 10.15
C SER A 58 -5.68 20.91 11.03
N SER A 59 -4.64 21.66 11.38
CA SER A 59 -4.76 22.84 12.26
C SER A 59 -5.12 24.11 11.50
N SER A 60 -5.11 24.09 10.16
CA SER A 60 -5.22 25.27 9.32
C SER A 60 -6.09 25.03 8.09
N GLU A 61 -6.70 26.09 7.57
CA GLU A 61 -7.54 26.07 6.37
C GLU A 61 -7.11 27.18 5.41
N GLY A 62 -7.13 26.92 4.11
CA GLY A 62 -6.81 27.92 3.09
C GLY A 62 -6.08 27.36 1.88
N TRP A 63 -5.88 28.21 0.87
CA TRP A 63 -5.23 27.80 -0.39
C TRP A 63 -3.79 27.27 -0.20
N ALA A 64 -3.02 27.85 0.72
CA ALA A 64 -1.67 27.38 1.02
C ALA A 64 -1.66 25.97 1.65
N VAL A 65 -2.67 25.66 2.47
CA VAL A 65 -2.88 24.33 3.07
C VAL A 65 -3.28 23.32 1.99
N ASP A 66 -4.23 23.69 1.11
CA ASP A 66 -4.68 22.84 0.00
C ASP A 66 -3.52 22.52 -0.97
N SER A 67 -2.67 23.51 -1.26
CA SER A 67 -1.44 23.35 -2.06
C SER A 67 -0.43 22.42 -1.37
N MET A 68 -0.26 22.58 -0.06
CA MET A 68 0.65 21.76 0.74
C MET A 68 0.19 20.32 0.83
N GLN A 69 -1.10 20.10 0.98
CA GLN A 69 -1.71 18.78 0.99
C GLN A 69 -1.48 18.07 -0.34
N LYS A 70 -1.69 18.76 -1.47
CA LYS A 70 -1.44 18.21 -2.81
C LYS A 70 0.04 17.84 -2.98
N HIS A 71 0.96 18.76 -2.67
CA HIS A 71 2.40 18.50 -2.75
C HIS A 71 2.82 17.33 -1.87
N TRP A 72 2.35 17.29 -0.63
CA TRP A 72 2.67 16.21 0.30
C TRP A 72 2.11 14.86 -0.15
N SER A 73 0.88 14.84 -0.68
CA SER A 73 0.31 13.63 -1.24
C SER A 73 1.17 13.07 -2.36
N TYR A 74 1.69 13.94 -3.23
CA TYR A 74 2.64 13.57 -4.27
C TYR A 74 3.96 13.05 -3.69
N VAL A 75 4.60 13.75 -2.75
CA VAL A 75 5.85 13.29 -2.10
C VAL A 75 5.66 11.91 -1.46
N LYS A 76 4.52 11.70 -0.80
CA LYS A 76 4.19 10.41 -0.19
C LYS A 76 4.07 9.30 -1.23
N THR A 77 3.18 9.46 -2.22
CA THR A 77 2.88 8.39 -3.19
C THR A 77 4.00 8.18 -4.20
N SER A 78 4.75 9.22 -4.53
CA SER A 78 5.81 9.16 -5.54
C SER A 78 7.13 8.73 -4.94
N HIS A 79 7.51 9.21 -3.75
CA HIS A 79 8.83 8.95 -3.17
C HIS A 79 8.77 8.06 -1.95
N LEU A 80 7.97 8.42 -0.93
CA LEU A 80 8.00 7.73 0.36
C LEU A 80 7.51 6.28 0.28
N GLU A 81 6.51 6.00 -0.55
CA GLU A 81 5.98 4.64 -0.75
C GLU A 81 6.81 3.83 -1.76
N LYS A 82 7.36 4.46 -2.80
CA LYS A 82 8.08 3.74 -3.87
C LYS A 82 9.50 3.34 -3.52
N ILE A 83 10.22 4.13 -2.72
CA ILE A 83 11.62 3.85 -2.35
C ILE A 83 11.74 2.51 -1.58
N PRO A 84 10.91 2.24 -0.55
CA PRO A 84 10.87 0.93 0.13
C PRO A 84 10.55 -0.24 -0.81
N ASP A 85 9.56 -0.08 -1.70
CA ASP A 85 9.17 -1.12 -2.67
C ASP A 85 10.33 -1.49 -3.61
N VAL A 86 11.05 -0.48 -4.08
CA VAL A 86 12.24 -0.67 -4.90
C VAL A 86 13.34 -1.39 -4.12
N ALA A 87 13.60 -1.00 -2.88
CA ALA A 87 14.62 -1.66 -2.07
C ALA A 87 14.27 -3.12 -1.76
N ARG A 88 12.99 -3.45 -1.52
CA ARG A 88 12.53 -4.84 -1.37
C ARG A 88 12.65 -5.64 -2.66
N THR A 89 12.37 -5.03 -3.81
CA THR A 89 12.62 -5.66 -5.11
C THR A 89 14.10 -5.97 -5.29
N PHE A 90 14.97 -5.06 -4.85
CA PHE A 90 16.40 -5.28 -4.91
C PHE A 90 16.89 -6.36 -3.93
N ALA A 91 16.35 -6.38 -2.71
CA ALA A 91 16.61 -7.44 -1.74
C ALA A 91 16.23 -8.82 -2.29
N PHE A 92 15.08 -8.93 -2.97
CA PHE A 92 14.65 -10.17 -3.62
C PHE A 92 15.65 -10.66 -4.67
N VAL A 93 16.22 -9.76 -5.48
CA VAL A 93 17.24 -10.17 -6.46
C VAL A 93 18.52 -10.63 -5.78
N CYS A 94 18.89 -10.01 -4.66
CA CYS A 94 20.06 -10.45 -3.88
C CYS A 94 19.85 -11.86 -3.31
N ASP A 95 18.66 -12.17 -2.78
CA ASP A 95 18.31 -13.55 -2.38
C ASP A 95 18.42 -14.52 -3.55
N ARG A 96 17.91 -14.14 -4.73
CA ARG A 96 18.00 -14.99 -5.93
C ARG A 96 19.43 -15.26 -6.35
N ILE A 97 20.32 -14.27 -6.28
CA ILE A 97 21.75 -14.46 -6.54
C ILE A 97 22.35 -15.46 -5.53
N ALA A 98 22.01 -15.34 -4.25
CA ALA A 98 22.44 -16.28 -3.22
C ALA A 98 21.93 -17.71 -3.50
N GLU A 99 20.64 -17.87 -3.81
CA GLU A 99 20.02 -19.16 -4.13
C GLU A 99 20.63 -19.83 -5.37
N ILE A 100 20.87 -19.07 -6.44
CA ILE A 100 21.52 -19.58 -7.66
C ILE A 100 22.96 -20.01 -7.37
N THR A 101 23.68 -19.24 -6.55
CA THR A 101 25.05 -19.56 -6.13
C THR A 101 25.09 -20.87 -5.33
N ILE A 102 24.18 -21.04 -4.37
CA ILE A 102 24.03 -22.29 -3.60
C ILE A 102 23.71 -23.46 -4.52
N ALA A 103 22.77 -23.28 -5.47
CA ALA A 103 22.38 -24.31 -6.41
C ALA A 103 23.54 -24.72 -7.32
N MET A 104 24.33 -23.77 -7.82
CA MET A 104 25.53 -24.01 -8.61
C MET A 104 26.56 -24.83 -7.83
N LYS A 105 26.89 -24.43 -6.60
CA LYS A 105 27.84 -25.14 -5.72
C LYS A 105 27.35 -26.56 -5.39
N THR A 106 26.05 -26.73 -5.18
CA THR A 106 25.43 -28.04 -4.91
C THR A 106 25.49 -28.95 -6.15
N LYS A 107 25.12 -28.43 -7.33
CA LYS A 107 25.24 -29.16 -8.61
C LYS A 107 26.69 -29.59 -8.86
N ALA A 108 27.65 -28.70 -8.61
CA ALA A 108 29.07 -29.01 -8.72
C ALA A 108 29.50 -30.11 -7.75
N ALA A 109 29.10 -30.03 -6.48
CA ALA A 109 29.41 -31.05 -5.48
C ALA A 109 28.92 -32.45 -5.89
N VAL A 110 27.74 -32.54 -6.51
CA VAL A 110 27.15 -33.80 -6.97
C VAL A 110 27.78 -34.29 -8.28
N GLU A 111 27.76 -33.48 -9.34
CA GLU A 111 28.19 -33.90 -10.67
C GLU A 111 29.71 -34.08 -10.75
N LEU A 112 30.48 -33.13 -10.20
CA LEU A 112 31.94 -33.22 -10.19
C LEU A 112 32.43 -34.15 -9.08
N GLY A 113 31.70 -34.33 -7.98
CA GLY A 113 32.10 -35.25 -6.91
C GLY A 113 32.21 -36.70 -7.36
N VAL A 114 31.29 -37.15 -8.22
CA VAL A 114 31.34 -38.50 -8.80
C VAL A 114 32.54 -38.65 -9.72
N LEU A 115 32.74 -37.72 -10.66
CA LEU A 115 33.87 -37.71 -11.60
C LEU A 115 35.23 -37.54 -10.91
N ALA A 116 35.30 -36.71 -9.88
CA ALA A 116 36.50 -36.57 -9.06
C ALA A 116 36.85 -37.89 -8.36
N GLY A 117 35.83 -38.59 -7.84
CA GLY A 117 35.98 -39.92 -7.24
C GLY A 117 36.51 -40.97 -8.23
N THR A 118 36.03 -40.98 -9.47
CA THR A 118 36.53 -41.90 -10.51
C THR A 118 37.98 -41.59 -10.84
N ILE A 119 38.33 -40.33 -11.06
CA ILE A 119 39.71 -39.92 -11.39
C ILE A 119 40.69 -40.27 -10.29
N VAL A 120 40.33 -40.06 -9.01
CA VAL A 120 41.20 -40.44 -7.89
C VAL A 120 41.41 -41.96 -7.84
N ALA A 121 40.36 -42.75 -8.08
CA ALA A 121 40.46 -44.20 -8.14
C ALA A 121 41.32 -44.67 -9.33
N GLU A 122 41.15 -44.06 -10.51
CA GLU A 122 41.95 -44.35 -11.70
C GLU A 122 43.43 -43.97 -11.51
N LEU A 123 43.71 -42.81 -10.91
CA LEU A 123 45.07 -42.37 -10.59
C LEU A 123 45.72 -43.27 -9.53
N ALA A 124 44.97 -43.72 -8.52
CA ALA A 124 45.47 -44.70 -7.56
C ALA A 124 45.79 -46.05 -8.22
N ALA A 125 44.97 -46.49 -9.19
CA ALA A 125 45.21 -47.71 -9.96
C ALA A 125 46.33 -47.55 -11.01
N SER A 126 46.60 -46.32 -11.47
CA SER A 126 47.55 -46.02 -12.54
C SER A 126 49.01 -46.40 -12.20
N GLY A 127 49.39 -46.43 -10.92
CA GLY A 127 50.69 -46.93 -10.45
C GLY A 127 50.95 -48.42 -10.74
N VAL A 128 49.90 -49.19 -11.06
CA VAL A 128 49.94 -50.64 -11.33
C VAL A 128 49.75 -50.96 -12.82
N THR A 129 49.17 -50.05 -13.63
CA THR A 129 48.66 -50.34 -14.98
C THR A 129 49.37 -49.66 -16.16
N LEU A 130 50.51 -48.99 -15.95
CA LEU A 130 51.39 -48.45 -17.01
C LEU A 130 50.66 -47.62 -18.11
N GLY A 131 50.05 -46.49 -17.72
CA GLY A 131 49.74 -45.37 -18.64
C GLY A 131 48.38 -45.39 -19.37
N ILE A 132 47.70 -46.54 -19.49
CA ILE A 132 46.36 -46.59 -20.12
C ILE A 132 45.31 -45.89 -19.24
N SER A 133 45.39 -46.08 -17.91
CA SER A 133 44.54 -45.37 -16.93
C SER A 133 44.77 -43.86 -16.92
N ALA A 134 45.94 -43.39 -17.34
CA ALA A 134 46.21 -41.95 -17.45
C ALA A 134 45.50 -41.30 -18.65
N ALA A 135 45.25 -42.06 -19.73
CA ALA A 135 44.49 -41.57 -20.88
C ALA A 135 42.97 -41.49 -20.59
N ALA A 136 42.43 -42.45 -19.83
CA ALA A 136 41.06 -42.40 -19.33
C ALA A 136 40.85 -41.17 -18.43
N ALA A 137 41.73 -40.99 -17.43
CA ALA A 137 41.71 -39.83 -16.54
C ALA A 137 41.84 -38.50 -17.31
N ALA A 138 42.61 -38.43 -18.39
CA ALA A 138 42.71 -37.21 -19.22
C ALA A 138 41.37 -36.86 -19.91
N GLY A 139 40.62 -37.87 -20.37
CA GLY A 139 39.27 -37.68 -20.92
C GLY A 139 38.27 -37.21 -19.85
N GLU A 140 38.31 -37.80 -18.66
CA GLU A 140 37.47 -37.41 -17.52
C GLU A 140 37.77 -35.98 -17.05
N VAL A 141 39.05 -35.56 -17.06
CA VAL A 141 39.46 -34.18 -16.76
C VAL A 141 38.89 -33.16 -17.76
N ILE A 142 38.87 -33.49 -19.05
CA ILE A 142 38.23 -32.62 -20.07
C ILE A 142 36.73 -32.49 -19.80
N LEU A 143 36.06 -33.58 -19.45
CA LEU A 143 34.64 -33.60 -19.12
C LEU A 143 34.34 -32.76 -17.87
N MET A 144 35.15 -32.88 -16.82
CA MET A 144 35.01 -32.02 -15.62
C MET A 144 35.13 -30.54 -15.97
N ARG A 145 36.09 -30.16 -16.83
CA ARG A 145 36.23 -28.78 -17.29
C ARG A 145 35.00 -28.29 -18.06
N GLN A 146 34.39 -29.14 -18.89
CA GLN A 146 33.16 -28.79 -19.60
C GLN A 146 31.98 -28.62 -18.65
N ILE A 147 31.81 -29.54 -17.69
CA ILE A 147 30.74 -29.47 -16.68
C ILE A 147 30.89 -28.20 -15.84
N ALA A 148 32.09 -27.93 -15.32
CA ALA A 148 32.33 -26.74 -14.51
C ALA A 148 32.03 -25.44 -15.27
N LYS A 149 32.51 -25.31 -16.52
CA LYS A 149 32.19 -24.15 -17.36
C LYS A 149 30.69 -24.01 -17.65
N ARG A 150 29.99 -25.13 -17.89
CA ARG A 150 28.54 -25.15 -18.10
C ARG A 150 27.80 -24.65 -16.87
N LEU A 151 28.12 -25.18 -15.69
CA LEU A 151 27.46 -24.81 -14.43
C LEU A 151 27.64 -23.32 -14.10
N VAL A 152 28.87 -22.81 -14.25
CA VAL A 152 29.16 -21.39 -14.03
C VAL A 152 28.41 -20.52 -15.03
N LYS A 153 28.40 -20.89 -16.31
CA LYS A 153 27.69 -20.14 -17.36
C LYS A 153 26.18 -20.13 -17.13
N GLU A 154 25.59 -21.27 -16.80
CA GLU A 154 24.15 -21.40 -16.48
C GLU A 154 23.77 -20.48 -15.30
N ALA A 155 24.59 -20.46 -14.25
CA ALA A 155 24.38 -19.58 -13.09
C ALA A 155 24.50 -18.08 -13.46
N ILE A 156 25.50 -17.69 -14.25
CA ILE A 156 25.65 -16.31 -14.73
C ILE A 156 24.44 -15.89 -15.57
N GLU A 157 24.01 -16.73 -16.52
CA GLU A 157 22.87 -16.44 -17.39
C GLU A 157 21.57 -16.30 -16.58
N GLU A 158 21.34 -17.15 -15.58
CA GLU A 158 20.18 -17.06 -14.69
C GLU A 158 20.21 -15.79 -13.82
N ILE A 159 21.37 -15.44 -13.25
CA ILE A 159 21.54 -14.21 -12.47
C ILE A 159 21.30 -12.97 -13.34
N LEU A 160 21.90 -12.93 -14.53
CA LEU A 160 21.73 -11.83 -15.45
C LEU A 160 20.27 -11.69 -15.90
N ALA A 161 19.57 -12.80 -16.13
CA ALA A 161 18.14 -12.78 -16.44
C ALA A 161 17.31 -12.20 -15.30
N GLU A 162 17.61 -12.58 -14.05
CA GLU A 162 16.88 -12.07 -12.88
C GLU A 162 17.15 -10.58 -12.65
N ILE A 163 18.41 -10.15 -12.78
CA ILE A 163 18.81 -8.74 -12.73
C ILE A 163 18.14 -7.96 -13.88
N ALA A 164 18.12 -8.49 -15.10
CA ALA A 164 17.46 -7.84 -16.23
C ALA A 164 15.95 -7.68 -16.00
N ALA A 165 15.29 -8.75 -15.53
CA ALA A 165 13.85 -8.77 -15.30
C ALA A 165 13.40 -7.85 -14.16
N LYS A 166 14.23 -7.65 -13.14
CA LYS A 166 13.83 -6.98 -11.88
C LYS A 166 14.57 -5.68 -11.59
N LEU A 167 15.82 -5.51 -12.04
CA LEU A 167 16.67 -4.37 -11.70
C LEU A 167 17.06 -3.47 -12.87
N ALA A 168 17.35 -4.03 -14.04
CA ALA A 168 18.17 -3.33 -15.03
C ALA A 168 17.48 -2.12 -15.68
N GLU A 169 16.16 -2.16 -15.91
CA GLU A 169 15.45 -1.08 -16.61
C GLU A 169 14.36 -0.40 -15.76
N PRO A 170 13.38 -1.11 -15.16
CA PRO A 170 12.29 -0.43 -14.49
C PRO A 170 12.69 0.15 -13.14
N VAL A 171 13.57 -0.52 -12.40
CA VAL A 171 13.92 -0.12 -11.03
C VAL A 171 14.99 0.97 -11.02
N THR A 172 16.06 0.81 -11.80
CA THR A 172 17.09 1.85 -11.96
C THR A 172 16.51 3.12 -12.57
N ALA A 173 15.67 3.02 -13.61
CA ALA A 173 15.02 4.20 -14.20
C ALA A 173 14.09 4.89 -13.19
N LYS A 174 13.30 4.13 -12.43
CA LYS A 174 12.48 4.70 -11.34
C LYS A 174 13.33 5.39 -10.29
N LEU A 175 14.45 4.80 -9.86
CA LEU A 175 15.34 5.43 -8.87
C LEU A 175 16.00 6.70 -9.42
N GLU A 176 16.41 6.69 -10.70
CA GLU A 176 16.97 7.87 -11.36
C GLU A 176 15.92 8.96 -11.54
N GLU A 177 14.69 8.61 -11.92
CA GLU A 177 13.53 9.50 -11.96
C GLU A 177 13.26 10.12 -10.59
N LEU A 178 13.18 9.31 -9.53
CA LEU A 178 12.97 9.79 -8.16
C LEU A 178 14.12 10.66 -7.65
N ALA A 179 15.36 10.37 -8.06
CA ALA A 179 16.52 11.18 -7.69
C ALA A 179 16.57 12.54 -8.39
N VAL A 180 16.02 12.65 -9.60
CA VAL A 180 16.05 13.86 -10.45
C VAL A 180 14.70 14.59 -10.46
N ASP A 181 13.68 14.05 -9.77
CA ASP A 181 12.30 14.53 -9.85
C ASP A 181 12.17 16.02 -9.55
N THR A 182 12.07 16.81 -10.62
CA THR A 182 11.88 18.26 -10.60
C THR A 182 10.54 18.67 -9.98
N ALA A 183 9.58 17.75 -9.78
CA ALA A 183 8.36 18.04 -9.05
C ALA A 183 8.64 18.36 -7.55
N LEU A 184 9.75 17.87 -7.00
CA LEU A 184 10.24 18.31 -5.68
C LEU A 184 10.64 19.80 -5.71
N ASP A 185 11.17 20.27 -6.86
CA ASP A 185 11.58 21.66 -7.10
C ASP A 185 10.40 22.59 -7.45
N LEU A 186 9.43 22.13 -8.27
CA LEU A 186 8.30 22.92 -8.79
C LEU A 186 7.33 23.48 -7.72
N ALA A 187 7.42 22.99 -6.49
CA ALA A 187 6.63 23.51 -5.37
C ALA A 187 6.98 24.96 -4.97
N GLU A 188 8.10 25.52 -5.44
CA GLU A 188 8.52 26.89 -5.14
C GLU A 188 7.51 27.98 -5.60
N GLY A 189 6.81 27.74 -6.72
CA GLY A 189 5.76 28.64 -7.23
C GLY A 189 4.37 28.41 -6.60
N ALA A 190 4.12 27.24 -6.01
CA ALA A 190 2.82 26.84 -5.48
C ALA A 190 2.56 27.30 -4.04
N PHE A 191 3.59 27.78 -3.33
CA PHE A 191 3.50 28.28 -1.95
C PHE A 191 3.65 29.81 -1.83
N ASN A 192 3.89 30.51 -2.95
CA ASN A 192 4.15 31.95 -2.94
C ASN A 192 3.29 32.68 -3.99
N PRO A 193 2.03 33.07 -3.66
CA PRO A 193 1.16 33.78 -4.60
C PRO A 193 1.61 35.23 -4.88
N GLY A 194 2.69 35.71 -4.25
CA GLY A 194 3.22 37.07 -4.40
C GLY A 194 4.57 37.19 -5.11
N GLY A 195 5.13 36.08 -5.61
CA GLY A 195 6.39 36.12 -6.35
C GLY A 195 6.22 36.76 -7.73
N LYS A 196 7.06 37.74 -8.08
CA LYS A 196 7.16 38.33 -9.43
C LYS A 196 7.59 37.25 -10.45
N GLY A 197 6.65 36.43 -10.90
CA GLY A 197 6.83 35.43 -11.95
C GLY A 197 5.71 35.57 -12.96
N HIS A 198 6.07 35.86 -14.22
CA HIS A 198 5.13 35.93 -15.34
C HIS A 198 4.51 34.55 -15.62
N GLY A 199 3.34 34.31 -15.05
CA GLY A 199 2.53 33.13 -15.33
C GLY A 199 1.21 33.26 -14.59
N THR A 200 0.17 33.69 -15.30
CA THR A 200 -1.17 34.03 -14.78
C THR A 200 -1.68 33.03 -13.72
N PRO A 201 -1.79 33.42 -12.44
CA PRO A 201 -2.62 32.71 -11.49
C PRO A 201 -4.09 33.07 -11.80
N GLY A 202 -4.94 32.05 -11.90
CA GLY A 202 -6.38 32.21 -12.08
C GLY A 202 -6.94 33.27 -11.13
N GLY A 203 -7.65 34.24 -11.71
CA GLY A 203 -7.97 35.53 -11.12
C GLY A 203 -8.65 35.46 -9.76
N MET A 204 -8.04 36.14 -8.78
CA MET A 204 -8.82 36.90 -7.81
C MET A 204 -9.16 38.24 -8.45
N THR A 205 -10.32 38.32 -9.10
CA THR A 205 -11.04 39.58 -9.22
C THR A 205 -11.48 39.95 -7.80
N LEU A 206 -10.82 40.95 -7.21
CA LEU A 206 -11.33 41.62 -6.03
C LEU A 206 -12.50 42.49 -6.49
N ASP A 207 -13.73 42.04 -6.28
CA ASP A 207 -14.97 42.81 -6.55
C ASP A 207 -15.18 44.00 -5.60
N SER A 208 -14.11 44.56 -5.04
CA SER A 208 -14.14 45.79 -4.25
C SER A 208 -13.98 47.03 -5.15
N ALA A 209 -14.78 47.13 -6.20
CA ALA A 209 -14.98 48.36 -6.98
C ALA A 209 -16.24 48.25 -7.86
N GLY A 210 -17.42 48.35 -7.24
CA GLY A 210 -18.70 48.48 -7.95
C GLY A 210 -19.73 47.45 -7.50
N GLY A 211 -20.80 47.94 -6.86
CA GLY A 211 -21.79 47.11 -6.19
C GLY A 211 -22.57 46.16 -7.11
N GLY A 212 -22.95 44.99 -6.56
CA GLY A 212 -23.98 44.13 -7.11
C GLY A 212 -23.68 42.62 -6.98
N GLY A 213 -24.21 42.01 -5.92
CA GLY A 213 -24.63 40.60 -5.82
C GLY A 213 -23.81 39.47 -6.45
N GLY A 214 -23.13 38.66 -5.62
CA GLY A 214 -22.59 37.35 -6.00
C GLY A 214 -21.85 36.66 -4.85
N GLY A 215 -22.57 35.95 -3.98
CA GLY A 215 -22.00 35.21 -2.85
C GLY A 215 -21.26 33.95 -3.26
N GLY A 216 -19.97 34.08 -3.63
CA GLY A 216 -19.02 32.96 -3.62
C GLY A 216 -18.42 32.81 -2.22
N ALA A 217 -18.51 31.62 -1.63
CA ALA A 217 -17.94 31.34 -0.32
C ALA A 217 -16.40 31.51 -0.36
N VAL A 218 -15.91 32.66 0.11
CA VAL A 218 -14.51 32.85 0.45
C VAL A 218 -14.21 31.86 1.58
N LYS A 219 -13.48 30.77 1.28
CA LYS A 219 -12.94 29.89 2.34
C LYS A 219 -12.15 30.77 3.30
N ARG A 220 -12.57 30.86 4.57
CA ARG A 220 -11.83 31.60 5.60
C ARG A 220 -10.44 30.97 5.71
N THR A 221 -9.41 31.71 5.33
CA THR A 221 -8.03 31.29 5.55
C THR A 221 -7.70 31.47 7.03
N ARG A 222 -7.37 30.38 7.71
CA ARG A 222 -6.94 30.37 9.12
C ARG A 222 -5.67 29.54 9.21
N VAL A 223 -4.57 30.14 9.66
CA VAL A 223 -3.29 29.45 9.84
C VAL A 223 -2.93 29.41 11.32
N ASP A 224 -2.69 28.21 11.86
CA ASP A 224 -2.12 28.02 13.19
C ASP A 224 -0.60 28.10 13.09
N HIS A 225 -0.05 29.29 13.35
CA HIS A 225 1.38 29.55 13.25
C HIS A 225 2.23 28.73 14.22
N ALA A 226 1.69 28.36 15.39
CA ALA A 226 2.42 27.57 16.38
C ALA A 226 2.55 26.12 15.91
N GLU A 227 1.46 25.55 15.40
CA GLU A 227 1.46 24.20 14.82
C GLU A 227 2.29 24.13 13.52
N PHE A 228 2.34 25.21 12.73
CA PHE A 228 3.22 25.28 11.54
C PHE A 228 4.71 25.28 11.92
N GLU A 229 5.14 26.06 12.91
CA GLU A 229 6.55 26.11 13.34
C GLU A 229 6.97 24.82 14.07
N ASP A 230 6.15 24.31 15.00
CA ASP A 230 6.40 23.05 15.71
C ASP A 230 6.37 21.85 14.76
N GLY A 231 5.37 21.78 13.89
CA GLY A 231 5.25 20.73 12.89
C GLY A 231 6.40 20.75 11.87
N ALA A 232 6.85 21.92 11.43
CA ALA A 232 8.04 22.05 10.58
C ALA A 232 9.30 21.58 11.31
N GLY A 233 9.44 21.88 12.60
CA GLY A 233 10.53 21.35 13.43
C GLY A 233 10.52 19.83 13.51
N LYS A 234 9.37 19.23 13.80
CA LYS A 234 9.20 17.76 13.84
C LYS A 234 9.44 17.10 12.49
N LEU A 235 8.96 17.72 11.41
CA LEU A 235 9.20 17.24 10.05
C LEU A 235 10.69 17.27 9.69
N SER A 236 11.40 18.34 10.07
CA SER A 236 12.84 18.46 9.87
C SER A 236 13.61 17.34 10.58
N LEU A 237 13.26 17.06 11.84
CA LEU A 237 13.81 15.96 12.62
C LEU A 237 13.53 14.60 11.96
N HIS A 238 12.28 14.31 11.61
CA HIS A 238 11.90 13.04 10.98
C HIS A 238 12.52 12.86 9.58
N GLY A 239 12.70 13.93 8.80
CA GLY A 239 13.42 13.89 7.53
C GLY A 239 14.92 13.60 7.73
N GLY A 240 15.54 14.18 8.77
CA GLY A 240 16.93 13.91 9.14
C GLY A 240 17.14 12.46 9.63
N ASP A 241 16.21 11.96 10.45
CA ASP A 241 16.20 10.56 10.90
C ASP A 241 16.01 9.62 9.71
N LEU A 242 15.11 9.95 8.78
CA LEU A 242 14.87 9.21 7.55
C LEU A 242 16.16 9.11 6.73
N GLY A 243 16.84 10.23 6.47
CA GLY A 243 18.09 10.23 5.72
C GLY A 243 19.23 9.46 6.41
N SER A 244 19.43 9.67 7.72
CA SER A 244 20.54 9.05 8.46
C SER A 244 20.40 7.53 8.58
N ASN A 245 19.21 7.03 8.94
CA ASN A 245 18.95 5.59 9.01
C ASN A 245 19.03 4.95 7.63
N ALA A 246 18.47 5.62 6.62
CA ALA A 246 18.53 5.16 5.26
C ALA A 246 19.98 5.02 4.74
N HIS A 247 20.83 6.02 5.01
CA HIS A 247 22.25 5.97 4.69
C HIS A 247 23.01 4.88 5.45
N PHE A 248 22.66 4.63 6.71
CA PHE A 248 23.28 3.57 7.50
C PHE A 248 23.03 2.19 6.90
N HIS A 249 21.77 1.85 6.59
CA HIS A 249 21.42 0.54 6.05
C HIS A 249 21.86 0.36 4.58
N LEU A 250 21.75 1.40 3.75
CA LEU A 250 22.35 1.36 2.40
C LEU A 250 23.88 1.25 2.47
N GLY A 251 24.51 1.82 3.49
CA GLY A 251 25.92 1.66 3.79
C GLY A 251 26.27 0.21 4.12
N LYS A 252 25.46 -0.49 4.93
CA LYS A 252 25.61 -1.94 5.18
C LYS A 252 25.48 -2.74 3.89
N ALA A 253 24.46 -2.47 3.07
CA ALA A 253 24.25 -3.16 1.79
C ALA A 253 25.45 -2.95 0.85
N LYS A 254 25.96 -1.72 0.75
CA LYS A 254 27.15 -1.39 -0.04
C LYS A 254 28.42 -2.04 0.51
N HIS A 255 28.53 -2.16 1.84
CA HIS A 255 29.65 -2.85 2.47
C HIS A 255 29.62 -4.35 2.17
N ALA A 256 28.46 -4.99 2.28
CA ALA A 256 28.26 -6.39 1.91
C ALA A 256 28.58 -6.62 0.42
N PHE A 257 28.07 -5.76 -0.47
CA PHE A 257 28.44 -5.78 -1.89
C PHE A 257 29.95 -5.59 -2.13
N GLY A 258 30.60 -4.73 -1.34
CA GLY A 258 32.05 -4.52 -1.43
C GLY A 258 32.88 -5.75 -1.03
N ARG A 259 32.33 -6.70 -0.26
CA ARG A 259 32.99 -7.96 0.09
C ARG A 259 32.96 -9.00 -1.04
N THR A 260 32.03 -8.88 -1.99
CA THR A 260 31.90 -9.78 -3.16
C THR A 260 32.48 -9.18 -4.43
N LYS A 261 32.32 -7.87 -4.62
CA LYS A 261 32.68 -7.16 -5.86
C LYS A 261 34.13 -7.40 -6.28
N GLY A 262 34.32 -7.77 -7.55
CA GLY A 262 35.63 -7.84 -8.20
C GLY A 262 36.56 -8.95 -7.70
N ARG A 263 36.07 -9.92 -6.93
CA ARG A 263 36.87 -11.04 -6.41
C ARG A 263 37.14 -12.11 -7.46
N ASP A 264 36.23 -12.32 -8.41
CA ASP A 264 36.38 -13.34 -9.44
C ASP A 264 35.82 -12.89 -10.79
N GLY A 265 35.98 -13.73 -11.83
CA GLY A 265 35.41 -13.48 -13.15
C GLY A 265 33.89 -13.62 -13.20
N PHE A 266 33.28 -14.25 -12.19
CA PHE A 266 31.85 -14.54 -12.13
C PHE A 266 31.05 -13.29 -11.75
N THR A 267 31.46 -12.55 -10.71
CA THR A 267 30.72 -11.35 -10.29
C THR A 267 30.85 -10.18 -11.26
N LYS A 268 31.97 -10.11 -12.01
CA LYS A 268 32.25 -9.01 -12.95
C LYS A 268 31.15 -8.77 -13.98
N GLU A 269 30.44 -9.83 -14.39
CA GLU A 269 29.38 -9.74 -15.40
C GLU A 269 28.16 -8.94 -14.91
N PHE A 270 27.93 -8.89 -13.60
CA PHE A 270 26.74 -8.26 -13.03
C PHE A 270 27.02 -7.20 -11.95
N ASP A 271 28.27 -7.06 -11.49
CA ASP A 271 28.71 -6.07 -10.50
C ASP A 271 28.31 -4.63 -10.88
N HIS A 272 28.43 -4.25 -12.15
CA HIS A 272 28.07 -2.90 -12.61
C HIS A 272 26.58 -2.61 -12.45
N ALA A 273 25.70 -3.59 -12.69
CA ALA A 273 24.27 -3.42 -12.55
C ALA A 273 23.87 -3.22 -11.08
N LEU A 274 24.42 -4.04 -10.18
CA LEU A 274 24.19 -3.95 -8.73
C LEU A 274 24.73 -2.63 -8.16
N GLU A 275 25.93 -2.22 -8.56
CA GLU A 275 26.54 -0.96 -8.13
C GLU A 275 25.72 0.25 -8.59
N LYS A 276 25.25 0.24 -9.84
CA LYS A 276 24.41 1.31 -10.39
C LYS A 276 23.10 1.41 -9.60
N ALA A 277 22.46 0.28 -9.31
CA ALA A 277 21.23 0.23 -8.51
C ALA A 277 21.43 0.78 -7.08
N LEU A 278 22.46 0.32 -6.37
CA LEU A 278 22.82 0.83 -5.03
C LEU A 278 23.08 2.34 -5.03
N SER A 279 23.79 2.82 -6.04
CA SER A 279 24.14 4.24 -6.17
C SER A 279 22.92 5.10 -6.53
N ALA A 280 22.01 4.60 -7.36
CA ALA A 280 20.75 5.27 -7.67
C ALA A 280 19.83 5.32 -6.42
N ALA A 281 19.72 4.22 -5.67
CA ALA A 281 18.96 4.17 -4.43
C ALA A 281 19.48 5.19 -3.39
N THR A 282 20.80 5.25 -3.22
CA THR A 282 21.44 6.22 -2.33
C THR A 282 21.10 7.67 -2.72
N ARG A 283 21.18 8.01 -4.02
CA ARG A 283 20.86 9.36 -4.50
C ARG A 283 19.39 9.71 -4.31
N SER A 284 18.48 8.79 -4.63
CA SER A 284 17.03 8.96 -4.46
C SER A 284 16.67 9.24 -3.00
N VAL A 285 17.27 8.50 -2.08
CA VAL A 285 17.09 8.69 -0.63
C VAL A 285 17.64 10.03 -0.17
N THR A 286 18.86 10.39 -0.56
CA THR A 286 19.44 11.70 -0.18
C THR A 286 18.54 12.84 -0.63
N ARG A 287 18.04 12.78 -1.87
CA ARG A 287 17.16 13.82 -2.41
C ARG A 287 15.84 13.91 -1.64
N THR A 288 15.21 12.76 -1.40
CA THR A 288 13.94 12.68 -0.66
C THR A 288 14.10 13.14 0.78
N ALA A 289 15.14 12.66 1.47
CA ALA A 289 15.44 13.03 2.85
C ALA A 289 15.67 14.53 2.99
N LYS A 290 16.49 15.13 2.10
CA LYS A 290 16.73 16.58 2.08
C LYS A 290 15.44 17.38 1.83
N HIS A 291 14.59 16.91 0.92
CA HIS A 291 13.33 17.58 0.64
C HIS A 291 12.41 17.58 1.87
N VAL A 292 12.33 16.45 2.58
CA VAL A 292 11.53 16.30 3.81
C VAL A 292 12.17 17.03 5.00
N SER A 293 13.50 17.01 5.15
CA SER A 293 14.20 17.56 6.32
C SER A 293 14.39 19.07 6.26
N ASP A 294 14.58 19.62 5.06
CA ASP A 294 15.04 21.00 4.88
C ASP A 294 14.00 21.80 4.09
N GLU A 295 13.67 21.36 2.88
CA GLU A 295 12.92 22.16 1.91
C GLU A 295 11.46 22.36 2.34
N ILE A 296 10.75 21.29 2.71
CA ILE A 296 9.36 21.42 3.18
C ILE A 296 9.29 22.22 4.50
N PRO A 297 10.07 21.92 5.56
CA PRO A 297 10.07 22.72 6.78
C PRO A 297 10.34 24.20 6.56
N GLN A 298 11.33 24.56 5.73
CA GLN A 298 11.63 25.96 5.41
C GLN A 298 10.44 26.64 4.72
N ARG A 299 9.78 25.94 3.79
CA ARG A 299 8.58 26.45 3.09
C ARG A 299 7.39 26.61 4.02
N VAL A 300 7.13 25.66 4.92
CA VAL A 300 6.08 25.75 5.94
C VAL A 300 6.29 26.98 6.83
N LYS A 301 7.52 27.19 7.29
CA LYS A 301 7.88 28.37 8.10
C LYS A 301 7.74 29.67 7.32
N ALA A 302 8.16 29.70 6.06
CA ALA A 302 8.01 30.87 5.18
C ALA A 302 6.54 31.22 4.95
N ALA A 303 5.68 30.22 4.66
CA ALA A 303 4.24 30.42 4.50
C ALA A 303 3.61 30.97 5.79
N SER A 304 3.98 30.42 6.96
CA SER A 304 3.54 30.93 8.26
C SER A 304 3.92 32.40 8.46
N ARG A 305 5.17 32.79 8.15
CA ARG A 305 5.62 34.19 8.26
C ARG A 305 4.88 35.12 7.30
N LEU A 306 4.71 34.71 6.04
CA LEU A 306 4.00 35.49 5.02
C LEU A 306 2.53 35.74 5.43
N HIS A 307 1.84 34.73 5.94
CA HIS A 307 0.49 34.88 6.45
C HIS A 307 0.43 35.82 7.66
N LYS A 308 1.36 35.68 8.60
CA LYS A 308 1.44 36.57 9.77
C LYS A 308 1.65 38.03 9.37
N GLU A 309 2.51 38.30 8.38
CA GLU A 309 2.71 39.64 7.83
C GLU A 309 1.47 40.20 7.14
N ASN A 310 0.74 39.37 6.39
CA ASN A 310 -0.50 39.77 5.74
C ASN A 310 -1.61 40.07 6.76
N ASP A 311 -1.75 39.24 7.79
CA ASP A 311 -2.73 39.46 8.87
C ASP A 311 -2.45 40.75 9.64
N HIS A 312 -1.17 41.06 9.91
CA HIS A 312 -0.78 42.35 10.50
C HIS A 312 -1.10 43.54 9.58
N LYS A 313 -0.89 43.42 8.26
CA LYS A 313 -1.22 44.49 7.29
C LYS A 313 -2.74 44.71 7.20
N VAL A 314 -3.52 43.64 7.11
CA VAL A 314 -5.00 43.71 7.06
C VAL A 314 -5.57 44.25 8.37
N GLY A 315 -5.05 43.79 9.52
CA GLY A 315 -5.44 44.33 10.83
C GLY A 315 -5.15 45.83 10.95
N GLY A 316 -3.96 46.27 10.54
CA GLY A 316 -3.62 47.69 10.52
C GLY A 316 -4.48 48.53 9.56
N GLN A 317 -4.92 47.96 8.44
CA GLN A 317 -5.88 48.61 7.53
C GLN A 317 -7.29 48.67 8.13
N ALA A 318 -7.73 47.62 8.83
CA ALA A 318 -9.03 47.56 9.48
C ALA A 318 -9.12 48.53 10.67
N ASP A 319 -8.06 48.66 11.46
CA ASP A 319 -7.96 49.64 12.57
C ASP A 319 -8.00 51.09 12.05
N GLY A 320 -7.66 51.32 10.78
CA GLY A 320 -7.76 52.61 10.11
C GLY A 320 -9.15 52.96 9.55
N VAL A 321 -10.12 52.02 9.58
CA VAL A 321 -11.49 52.26 9.07
C VAL A 321 -12.37 52.83 10.19
N HIS A 322 -12.68 54.11 10.10
CA HIS A 322 -13.60 54.78 11.03
C HIS A 322 -15.06 54.56 10.59
N VAL A 323 -15.87 53.91 11.43
CA VAL A 323 -17.32 53.78 11.23
C VAL A 323 -18.00 55.00 11.85
N PRO A 324 -18.77 55.83 11.11
CA PRO A 324 -19.47 56.96 11.70
C PRO A 324 -20.59 56.48 12.64
N GLU A 325 -20.58 56.94 13.88
CA GLU A 325 -21.65 56.72 14.85
C GLU A 325 -22.94 57.40 14.36
N GLY A 326 -23.96 56.58 14.10
CA GLY A 326 -25.32 57.05 13.81
C GLY A 326 -26.05 57.41 15.10
N ASP A 327 -26.47 58.67 15.19
CA ASP A 327 -27.21 59.29 16.29
C ASP A 327 -28.36 58.45 16.86
N THR A 328 -28.34 58.26 18.18
CA THR A 328 -29.43 57.67 18.96
C THR A 328 -30.36 58.77 19.49
N ARG A 329 -31.51 58.99 18.84
CA ARG A 329 -32.67 59.66 19.47
C ARG A 329 -34.01 59.18 18.90
N GLY A 330 -34.90 58.70 19.78
CA GLY A 330 -36.35 58.92 19.60
C GLY A 330 -37.29 57.71 19.56
N ALA A 331 -37.54 57.14 20.74
CA ALA A 331 -38.86 56.84 21.32
C ALA A 331 -39.91 55.95 20.61
N ALA A 332 -40.33 54.94 21.40
CA ALA A 332 -41.70 54.52 21.70
C ALA A 332 -42.43 53.50 20.80
N GLY A 333 -42.86 52.39 21.44
CA GLY A 333 -44.18 51.80 21.17
C GLY A 333 -44.30 50.27 21.22
N GLY A 334 -44.89 49.75 22.31
CA GLY A 334 -45.62 48.46 22.39
C GLY A 334 -44.75 47.20 22.51
N GLY A 335 -44.73 46.44 23.61
CA GLY A 335 -45.86 45.81 24.31
C GLY A 335 -46.12 44.43 23.68
N GLY A 336 -46.09 43.27 24.34
CA GLY A 336 -45.94 42.87 25.74
C GLY A 336 -46.03 41.32 25.83
N GLY A 337 -45.91 40.79 27.05
CA GLY A 337 -46.21 39.40 27.43
C GLY A 337 -45.11 38.39 27.04
N GLY A 338 -44.55 37.56 27.92
CA GLY A 338 -45.09 36.97 29.14
C GLY A 338 -45.09 35.45 28.97
N GLY A 339 -44.55 34.71 29.95
CA GLY A 339 -44.79 33.27 30.09
C GLY A 339 -43.53 32.41 30.09
N GLY A 340 -43.17 31.94 31.28
CA GLY A 340 -42.12 30.95 31.48
C GLY A 340 -42.56 29.53 31.12
N GLY A 341 -41.60 28.62 31.11
CA GLY A 341 -41.80 27.19 30.95
C GLY A 341 -40.48 26.45 31.03
N ASN A 342 -40.10 26.07 32.25
CA ASN A 342 -39.10 25.03 32.48
C ASN A 342 -39.85 23.69 32.49
N GLY A 343 -39.44 22.74 31.65
CA GLY A 343 -40.04 21.40 31.56
C GLY A 343 -39.31 20.56 30.53
N GLY A 344 -38.66 19.49 30.98
CA GLY A 344 -37.71 18.70 30.19
C GLY A 344 -38.34 17.73 29.18
N GLY A 345 -37.47 17.09 28.41
CA GLY A 345 -37.81 15.88 27.66
C GLY A 345 -37.19 15.80 26.27
N GLY A 346 -36.15 14.98 26.12
CA GLY A 346 -35.98 14.05 25.00
C GLY A 346 -35.73 14.58 23.58
N GLY A 347 -34.60 14.16 23.01
CA GLY A 347 -34.54 13.69 21.63
C GLY A 347 -34.18 14.70 20.54
N GLY A 348 -33.01 14.45 19.93
CA GLY A 348 -32.91 14.37 18.47
C GLY A 348 -32.80 15.68 17.68
N GLY A 349 -31.66 15.82 17.00
CA GLY A 349 -31.64 16.22 15.60
C GLY A 349 -31.27 17.66 15.29
N GLY A 350 -30.20 17.79 14.50
CA GLY A 350 -30.07 18.90 13.56
C GLY A 350 -28.86 19.80 13.76
N ASN A 351 -27.75 19.50 13.09
CA ASN A 351 -26.99 20.55 12.42
C ASN A 351 -26.41 20.00 11.10
N GLY A 352 -26.71 20.67 9.98
CA GLY A 352 -26.74 20.15 8.61
C GLY A 352 -25.41 19.72 7.98
N GLY A 353 -25.37 18.91 6.93
CA GLY A 353 -26.45 18.41 6.07
C GLY A 353 -25.93 18.12 4.66
N GLY A 354 -24.79 17.43 4.55
CA GLY A 354 -24.16 17.10 3.26
C GLY A 354 -23.42 15.75 3.22
N GLY A 355 -23.57 14.91 4.24
CA GLY A 355 -22.96 13.57 4.29
C GLY A 355 -23.94 12.44 3.92
N PRO A 356 -23.47 11.19 3.90
CA PRO A 356 -24.32 10.00 3.79
C PRO A 356 -25.42 9.97 4.85
N ARG A 357 -26.64 9.57 4.48
CA ARG A 357 -27.79 9.49 5.40
C ARG A 357 -28.06 8.04 5.75
N ARG A 358 -28.09 7.68 7.04
CA ARG A 358 -28.52 6.33 7.45
C ARG A 358 -29.96 6.10 7.04
N MET A 359 -30.25 4.93 6.47
CA MET A 359 -31.61 4.53 6.16
C MET A 359 -32.38 4.25 7.46
N ASP A 360 -33.65 4.66 7.51
CA ASP A 360 -34.55 4.31 8.61
C ASP A 360 -35.96 4.11 8.03
N PRO A 361 -36.53 2.88 8.08
CA PRO A 361 -35.97 1.67 8.68
C PRO A 361 -34.76 1.11 7.91
N GLN A 362 -33.92 0.36 8.61
CA GLN A 362 -32.83 -0.40 7.99
C GLN A 362 -33.38 -1.52 7.10
N PRO A 363 -32.80 -1.74 5.90
CA PRO A 363 -33.30 -2.75 4.97
C PRO A 363 -33.12 -4.17 5.51
N GLY A 364 -34.17 -4.98 5.43
CA GLY A 364 -34.16 -6.38 5.89
C GLY A 364 -33.29 -7.33 5.06
N TRP A 365 -32.93 -6.94 3.84
CA TRP A 365 -32.05 -7.71 2.95
C TRP A 365 -30.56 -7.58 3.30
N HIS A 366 -30.15 -6.50 4.00
CA HIS A 366 -28.73 -6.26 4.29
C HIS A 366 -28.25 -7.12 5.47
N GLY A 367 -27.25 -7.97 5.22
CA GLY A 367 -26.77 -9.01 6.13
C GLY A 367 -27.49 -10.35 5.99
N ARG A 368 -28.44 -10.49 5.06
CA ARG A 368 -29.25 -11.72 4.91
C ARG A 368 -28.38 -12.91 4.51
N SER A 369 -27.47 -12.71 3.55
CA SER A 369 -26.67 -13.80 2.97
C SER A 369 -25.70 -14.41 3.98
N ALA A 370 -25.20 -13.61 4.92
CA ALA A 370 -24.33 -14.08 6.00
C ALA A 370 -25.06 -14.98 7.01
N GLY A 371 -26.38 -14.88 7.11
CA GLY A 371 -27.21 -15.69 8.00
C GLY A 371 -26.69 -15.66 9.44
N GLN A 372 -26.52 -16.85 10.04
CA GLN A 372 -26.04 -17.03 11.41
C GLN A 372 -24.51 -17.10 11.53
N MET A 373 -23.77 -16.85 10.44
CA MET A 373 -22.30 -16.85 10.49
C MET A 373 -21.76 -15.62 11.25
N ARG A 374 -20.52 -15.69 11.71
CA ARG A 374 -19.83 -14.54 12.31
C ARG A 374 -19.53 -13.51 11.23
N HIS A 375 -20.10 -12.32 11.39
CA HIS A 375 -19.89 -11.17 10.52
C HIS A 375 -20.15 -9.86 11.26
N TYR A 376 -19.66 -8.76 10.69
CA TYR A 376 -19.95 -7.40 11.12
C TYR A 376 -20.52 -6.62 9.94
N ARG A 377 -21.61 -5.89 10.18
CA ARG A 377 -22.22 -4.97 9.22
C ARG A 377 -22.53 -3.64 9.90
N ARG A 378 -22.40 -2.57 9.14
CA ARG A 378 -22.87 -1.23 9.52
C ARG A 378 -24.26 -0.99 8.97
N ASP A 379 -24.82 0.17 9.27
CA ASP A 379 -26.14 0.53 8.78
C ASP A 379 -26.05 0.93 7.30
N ALA A 380 -27.02 0.51 6.50
CA ALA A 380 -27.14 0.95 5.12
C ALA A 380 -27.42 2.46 5.07
N MET A 381 -26.85 3.11 4.06
CA MET A 381 -26.94 4.56 3.87
C MET A 381 -27.45 4.92 2.47
N GLN A 382 -28.22 5.99 2.39
CA GLN A 382 -28.59 6.70 1.15
C GLN A 382 -27.55 7.78 0.85
N VAL A 383 -27.08 7.77 -0.39
CA VAL A 383 -26.06 8.69 -0.92
C VAL A 383 -26.40 9.21 -2.32
N ASP A 384 -27.61 8.95 -2.81
CA ASP A 384 -28.13 9.43 -4.10
C ASP A 384 -28.11 10.96 -4.23
N HIS A 385 -28.27 11.67 -3.12
CA HIS A 385 -28.18 13.14 -3.06
C HIS A 385 -26.74 13.69 -3.14
N LEU A 386 -25.72 12.83 -3.05
CA LEU A 386 -24.31 13.23 -3.11
C LEU A 386 -23.79 13.25 -4.55
N SER A 387 -22.77 14.07 -4.82
CA SER A 387 -22.10 14.02 -6.12
C SER A 387 -21.41 12.67 -6.33
N PRO A 388 -21.19 12.20 -7.58
CA PRO A 388 -20.53 10.92 -7.83
C PRO A 388 -19.15 10.80 -7.17
N GLU A 389 -18.43 11.90 -7.02
CA GLU A 389 -17.14 11.93 -6.31
C GLU A 389 -17.32 11.73 -4.81
N ASP A 390 -18.29 12.43 -4.20
CA ASP A 390 -18.62 12.29 -2.79
C ASP A 390 -19.13 10.89 -2.46
N GLN A 391 -19.90 10.28 -3.35
CA GLN A 391 -20.35 8.89 -3.23
C GLN A 391 -19.17 7.91 -3.20
N ARG A 392 -18.16 8.12 -4.06
CA ARG A 392 -16.92 7.31 -4.07
C ARG A 392 -16.11 7.52 -2.79
N ARG A 393 -16.01 8.76 -2.29
CA ARG A 393 -15.33 9.02 -1.00
C ARG A 393 -16.08 8.37 0.16
N ALA A 394 -17.41 8.43 0.17
CA ALA A 394 -18.23 7.75 1.17
C ALA A 394 -18.07 6.23 1.12
N LEU A 395 -17.98 5.64 -0.08
CA LEU A 395 -17.71 4.21 -0.27
C LEU A 395 -16.38 3.78 0.38
N VAL A 396 -15.29 4.51 0.11
CA VAL A 396 -13.97 4.20 0.68
C VAL A 396 -13.96 4.38 2.20
N GLN A 397 -14.57 5.46 2.69
CA GLN A 397 -14.66 5.73 4.12
C GLN A 397 -15.48 4.67 4.86
N GLU A 398 -16.59 4.23 4.27
CA GLU A 398 -17.45 3.21 4.89
C GLU A 398 -16.71 1.87 5.04
N ALA A 399 -15.93 1.45 4.05
CA ALA A 399 -15.11 0.24 4.17
C ALA A 399 -14.02 0.37 5.25
N ARG A 400 -13.44 1.57 5.41
CA ARG A 400 -12.45 1.86 6.46
C ARG A 400 -13.09 1.80 7.85
N ASP A 401 -14.17 2.55 8.05
CA ASP A 401 -14.87 2.59 9.32
C ASP A 401 -15.37 1.19 9.72
N LEU A 402 -15.90 0.45 8.75
CA LEU A 402 -16.32 -0.93 8.94
C LEU A 402 -15.17 -1.82 9.42
N ALA A 403 -13.99 -1.69 8.82
CA ALA A 403 -12.81 -2.46 9.25
C ALA A 403 -12.46 -2.13 10.70
N ASP A 404 -12.41 -0.84 11.05
CA ASP A 404 -12.01 -0.37 12.39
C ASP A 404 -13.04 -0.82 13.46
N GLU A 405 -14.33 -0.73 13.16
CA GLU A 405 -15.40 -1.18 14.06
C GLU A 405 -15.48 -2.70 14.17
N ALA A 406 -15.37 -3.44 13.07
CA ALA A 406 -15.40 -4.90 13.06
C ALA A 406 -14.25 -5.50 13.89
N GLN A 407 -13.07 -4.89 13.87
CA GLN A 407 -11.92 -5.33 14.66
C GLN A 407 -12.11 -5.13 16.16
N LYS A 408 -12.80 -4.04 16.54
CA LYS A 408 -12.99 -3.61 17.93
C LYS A 408 -14.32 -4.06 18.53
N ALA A 409 -15.21 -4.66 17.73
CA ALA A 409 -16.54 -5.03 18.18
C ALA A 409 -16.50 -5.89 19.46
N PRO A 410 -17.36 -5.61 20.44
CA PRO A 410 -17.44 -6.42 21.65
C PRO A 410 -17.98 -7.81 21.32
N ASN A 411 -17.55 -8.82 22.07
CA ASN A 411 -18.32 -10.07 22.12
C ASN A 411 -19.58 -9.79 22.96
N GLY A 412 -20.71 -10.40 22.60
CA GLY A 412 -21.94 -10.28 23.37
C GLY A 412 -21.83 -10.86 24.79
N PRO A 413 -22.91 -10.75 25.60
CA PRO A 413 -22.91 -11.08 27.03
C PRO A 413 -22.36 -12.47 27.39
N ASP A 414 -22.55 -13.46 26.51
CA ASP A 414 -22.12 -14.85 26.70
C ASP A 414 -20.82 -15.19 25.95
N GLY A 415 -20.05 -14.18 25.52
CA GLY A 415 -18.91 -14.35 24.63
C GLY A 415 -19.29 -14.70 23.18
N GLN A 416 -20.59 -14.81 22.88
CA GLN A 416 -21.12 -15.03 21.53
C GLN A 416 -21.24 -13.69 20.79
N PRO A 417 -20.88 -13.62 19.50
CA PRO A 417 -21.07 -12.39 18.72
C PRO A 417 -22.56 -12.09 18.56
N VAL A 418 -22.94 -10.82 18.74
CA VAL A 418 -24.25 -10.33 18.33
C VAL A 418 -24.36 -10.49 16.82
N LEU A 419 -25.50 -10.99 16.34
CA LEU A 419 -25.73 -11.23 14.91
C LEU A 419 -25.50 -9.94 14.12
N GLY A 420 -24.62 -9.99 13.12
CA GLY A 420 -24.22 -8.81 12.34
C GLY A 420 -23.35 -7.78 13.05
N LYS A 421 -22.94 -8.03 14.30
CA LYS A 421 -22.01 -7.17 15.07
C LYS A 421 -20.89 -7.99 15.70
N GLY A 422 -20.51 -9.10 15.07
CA GLY A 422 -19.47 -10.00 15.57
C GLY A 422 -18.06 -9.47 15.33
N ARG A 423 -17.19 -9.59 16.33
CA ARG A 423 -15.78 -9.22 16.21
C ARG A 423 -15.06 -10.02 15.13
N ILE A 424 -14.36 -9.32 14.24
CA ILE A 424 -13.51 -9.87 13.18
C ILE A 424 -12.05 -9.56 13.53
N LYS A 425 -11.33 -10.56 14.04
CA LYS A 425 -9.91 -10.39 14.40
C LYS A 425 -9.03 -10.15 13.18
N GLN A 426 -9.30 -10.90 12.13
CA GLN A 426 -8.59 -10.83 10.86
C GLN A 426 -9.55 -11.22 9.73
N GLY A 427 -9.57 -10.48 8.63
CA GLY A 427 -10.49 -10.72 7.51
C GLY A 427 -10.50 -9.55 6.52
N CYS A 428 -11.59 -9.40 5.76
CA CYS A 428 -11.82 -8.22 4.93
C CYS A 428 -13.12 -7.50 5.33
N SER A 429 -13.19 -6.22 5.04
CA SER A 429 -14.36 -5.36 5.25
C SER A 429 -14.61 -4.58 3.97
N GLY A 430 -15.75 -4.85 3.34
CA GLY A 430 -16.12 -4.27 2.06
C GLY A 430 -17.26 -3.26 2.22
N ALA A 431 -17.31 -2.31 1.30
CA ALA A 431 -18.47 -1.48 1.06
C ALA A 431 -18.89 -1.59 -0.41
N LEU A 432 -20.20 -1.53 -0.66
CA LEU A 432 -20.81 -1.58 -1.98
C LEU A 432 -21.70 -0.35 -2.17
N LEU A 433 -21.47 0.37 -3.26
CA LEU A 433 -22.29 1.48 -3.74
C LEU A 433 -23.03 1.02 -5.00
N HIS A 434 -24.35 1.03 -4.96
CA HIS A 434 -25.18 0.67 -6.11
C HIS A 434 -26.53 1.40 -6.03
N GLU A 435 -26.94 2.07 -7.13
CA GLU A 435 -28.19 2.87 -7.21
C GLU A 435 -28.38 3.86 -6.03
N GLY A 436 -27.31 4.58 -5.66
CA GLY A 436 -27.37 5.56 -4.57
C GLY A 436 -27.51 4.95 -3.16
N VAL A 437 -27.37 3.63 -3.04
CA VAL A 437 -27.35 2.90 -1.77
C VAL A 437 -25.94 2.46 -1.46
N LEU A 438 -25.45 2.81 -0.26
CA LEU A 438 -24.17 2.41 0.27
C LEU A 438 -24.36 1.41 1.41
N THR A 439 -23.72 0.25 1.30
CA THR A 439 -23.78 -0.82 2.31
C THR A 439 -22.39 -1.31 2.68
N GLY A 440 -22.17 -1.59 3.97
CA GLY A 440 -20.92 -2.15 4.48
C GLY A 440 -21.12 -3.54 5.08
N HIS A 441 -20.23 -4.49 4.77
CA HIS A 441 -20.27 -5.87 5.30
C HIS A 441 -18.87 -6.49 5.37
N SER A 442 -18.56 -7.23 6.43
CA SER A 442 -17.29 -7.95 6.57
C SER A 442 -17.28 -9.30 5.85
N SER A 443 -16.10 -9.89 5.66
CA SER A 443 -15.98 -11.34 5.44
C SER A 443 -16.65 -12.13 6.56
N VAL A 444 -17.05 -13.36 6.26
CA VAL A 444 -17.75 -14.21 7.20
C VAL A 444 -16.92 -15.41 7.64
N SER A 445 -17.20 -15.91 8.84
CA SER A 445 -16.60 -17.15 9.33
C SER A 445 -17.61 -17.97 10.14
N LYS A 446 -17.41 -19.29 10.21
CA LYS A 446 -18.29 -20.15 11.00
C LYS A 446 -18.22 -19.79 12.49
N LEU A 447 -19.36 -19.88 13.17
CA LEU A 447 -19.37 -19.84 14.63
C LEU A 447 -18.89 -21.17 15.21
N LYS A 448 -18.42 -21.14 16.46
CA LYS A 448 -18.06 -22.37 17.17
C LYS A 448 -19.34 -23.11 17.57
N LYS A 449 -19.29 -24.44 17.50
CA LYS A 449 -20.34 -25.29 18.04
C LYS A 449 -20.46 -25.08 19.55
N ASN A 450 -21.68 -24.86 20.03
CA ASN A 450 -22.01 -24.72 21.44
C ASN A 450 -23.45 -25.23 21.67
N PRO A 451 -23.94 -25.35 22.93
CA PRO A 451 -25.30 -25.81 23.20
C PRO A 451 -26.41 -24.95 22.57
N GLN A 452 -26.17 -23.65 22.34
CA GLN A 452 -27.10 -22.72 21.70
C GLN A 452 -27.02 -22.73 20.16
N ASN A 453 -25.97 -23.31 19.58
CA ASN A 453 -25.68 -23.45 18.16
C ASN A 453 -25.06 -24.84 17.91
N PRO A 454 -25.87 -25.90 18.01
CA PRO A 454 -25.39 -27.28 17.93
C PRO A 454 -24.95 -27.68 16.51
N ASP A 455 -25.43 -26.95 15.49
CA ASP A 455 -25.11 -27.15 14.08
C ASP A 455 -24.75 -25.81 13.40
N PRO A 456 -23.48 -25.34 13.53
CA PRO A 456 -23.07 -24.05 13.00
C PRO A 456 -23.07 -24.01 11.48
N GLN A 457 -23.73 -22.99 10.92
CA GLN A 457 -23.69 -22.67 9.50
C GLN A 457 -22.23 -22.56 8.98
N THR A 458 -21.95 -23.28 7.89
CA THR A 458 -20.61 -23.38 7.29
C THR A 458 -20.45 -22.59 5.99
N HIS A 459 -21.57 -22.28 5.31
CA HIS A 459 -21.63 -21.57 4.02
C HIS A 459 -22.63 -20.42 4.09
N MET A 460 -22.40 -19.36 3.32
CA MET A 460 -23.38 -18.27 3.18
C MET A 460 -24.59 -18.72 2.37
N HIS A 461 -25.73 -18.09 2.60
CA HIS A 461 -26.90 -18.17 1.75
C HIS A 461 -26.74 -17.20 0.58
N VAL A 462 -25.84 -17.52 -0.34
CA VAL A 462 -25.57 -16.69 -1.51
C VAL A 462 -26.75 -16.76 -2.49
N HIS A 463 -27.08 -15.65 -3.13
CA HIS A 463 -28.10 -15.59 -4.19
C HIS A 463 -27.81 -16.65 -5.26
N PRO A 464 -28.78 -17.48 -5.69
CA PRO A 464 -28.53 -18.63 -6.57
C PRO A 464 -27.75 -18.31 -7.85
N ALA A 465 -28.09 -17.19 -8.52
CA ALA A 465 -27.35 -16.76 -9.71
C ALA A 465 -25.88 -16.41 -9.43
N LEU A 466 -25.58 -15.78 -8.29
CA LEU A 466 -24.20 -15.48 -7.89
C LEU A 466 -23.47 -16.75 -7.45
N GLN A 467 -24.17 -17.68 -6.78
CA GLN A 467 -23.60 -18.98 -6.43
C GLN A 467 -23.17 -19.74 -7.69
N SER A 468 -24.00 -19.77 -8.74
CA SER A 468 -23.63 -20.38 -10.02
C SER A 468 -22.36 -19.76 -10.61
N VAL A 469 -22.19 -18.44 -10.54
CA VAL A 469 -20.96 -17.77 -11.01
C VAL A 469 -19.74 -18.20 -10.19
N LEU A 470 -19.87 -18.30 -8.87
CA LEU A 470 -18.79 -18.75 -7.99
C LEU A 470 -18.41 -20.20 -8.27
N ASP A 471 -19.39 -21.08 -8.45
CA ASP A 471 -19.17 -22.49 -8.79
C ASP A 471 -18.46 -22.62 -10.14
N ASP A 472 -18.78 -21.76 -11.12
CA ASP A 472 -18.11 -21.72 -12.43
C ASP A 472 -16.65 -21.27 -12.30
N VAL A 473 -16.39 -20.23 -11.50
CA VAL A 473 -15.04 -19.76 -11.18
C VAL A 473 -14.23 -20.84 -10.47
N GLU A 474 -14.83 -21.57 -9.53
CA GLU A 474 -14.18 -22.69 -8.84
C GLU A 474 -13.81 -23.83 -9.79
N ARG A 475 -14.71 -24.20 -10.69
CA ARG A 475 -14.43 -25.24 -11.71
C ARG A 475 -13.31 -24.81 -12.65
N GLN A 476 -13.30 -23.56 -13.11
CA GLN A 476 -12.24 -23.04 -14.00
C GLN A 476 -10.88 -23.00 -13.31
N ALA A 477 -10.81 -22.43 -12.09
CA ALA A 477 -9.56 -22.37 -11.34
C ALA A 477 -9.00 -23.77 -11.04
N THR A 478 -9.87 -24.72 -10.70
CA THR A 478 -9.48 -26.13 -10.49
C THR A 478 -8.91 -26.75 -11.77
N ALA A 479 -9.52 -26.48 -12.93
CA ALA A 479 -9.04 -26.96 -14.22
C ALA A 479 -7.68 -26.36 -14.62
N GLU A 480 -7.41 -25.13 -14.19
CA GLU A 480 -6.14 -24.41 -14.39
C GLU A 480 -5.06 -24.79 -13.36
N GLY A 481 -5.37 -25.67 -12.40
CA GLY A 481 -4.46 -26.09 -11.33
C GLY A 481 -4.24 -25.03 -10.25
N GLU A 482 -5.10 -24.01 -10.19
CA GLU A 482 -5.04 -22.95 -9.19
C GLU A 482 -5.76 -23.33 -7.89
N ASN A 483 -5.20 -22.89 -6.76
CA ASN A 483 -5.81 -23.06 -5.45
C ASN A 483 -6.52 -21.77 -5.00
N LEU A 484 -7.85 -21.78 -4.97
CA LEU A 484 -8.68 -20.63 -4.55
C LEU A 484 -8.69 -20.39 -3.02
N GLY A 485 -8.10 -21.30 -2.25
CA GLY A 485 -7.98 -21.23 -0.79
C GLY A 485 -9.25 -21.64 -0.02
N VAL A 486 -9.07 -22.00 1.25
CA VAL A 486 -10.11 -22.57 2.14
C VAL A 486 -11.25 -21.58 2.46
N GLY A 487 -11.06 -20.29 2.15
CA GLY A 487 -12.02 -19.21 2.37
C GLY A 487 -12.87 -18.83 1.16
N HIS A 488 -12.81 -19.60 0.06
CA HIS A 488 -13.57 -19.31 -1.16
C HIS A 488 -15.06 -19.06 -0.86
N GLY A 489 -15.61 -18.02 -1.52
CA GLY A 489 -17.01 -17.64 -1.40
C GLY A 489 -17.40 -16.95 -0.09
N LYS A 490 -16.46 -16.61 0.82
CA LYS A 490 -16.77 -16.01 2.15
C LYS A 490 -16.33 -14.56 2.33
N CYS A 491 -15.94 -13.92 1.22
CA CYS A 491 -15.46 -12.54 1.21
C CYS A 491 -16.61 -11.54 1.38
N ALA A 492 -16.26 -10.31 1.77
CA ALA A 492 -17.21 -9.21 1.95
C ALA A 492 -17.98 -8.90 0.66
N GLU A 493 -17.28 -8.93 -0.48
CA GLU A 493 -17.82 -8.68 -1.81
C GLU A 493 -18.97 -9.63 -2.14
N VAL A 494 -18.80 -10.93 -1.84
CA VAL A 494 -19.83 -11.95 -2.08
C VAL A 494 -21.08 -11.66 -1.24
N ALA A 495 -20.90 -11.32 0.04
CA ALA A 495 -22.03 -10.99 0.92
C ALA A 495 -22.79 -9.75 0.43
N LEU A 496 -22.07 -8.67 0.09
CA LEU A 496 -22.65 -7.41 -0.37
C LEU A 496 -23.42 -7.57 -1.69
N ILE A 497 -22.81 -8.23 -2.67
CA ILE A 497 -23.44 -8.44 -3.99
C ILE A 497 -24.66 -9.34 -3.82
N SER A 498 -24.54 -10.44 -3.07
CA SER A 498 -25.65 -11.36 -2.80
C SER A 498 -26.83 -10.66 -2.12
N ASP A 499 -26.56 -9.87 -1.07
CA ASP A 499 -27.58 -9.09 -0.38
C ASP A 499 -28.27 -8.09 -1.32
N ARG A 500 -27.50 -7.45 -2.20
CA ARG A 500 -28.06 -6.52 -3.19
C ARG A 500 -28.91 -7.23 -4.24
N LEU A 501 -28.51 -8.41 -4.71
CA LEU A 501 -29.31 -9.19 -5.64
C LEU A 501 -30.63 -9.64 -5.02
N HIS A 502 -30.62 -10.09 -3.76
CA HIS A 502 -31.86 -10.36 -3.03
C HIS A 502 -32.76 -9.13 -2.93
N ALA A 503 -32.17 -7.96 -2.65
CA ALA A 503 -32.91 -6.69 -2.62
C ALA A 503 -33.59 -6.37 -3.95
N ILE A 504 -32.88 -6.56 -5.07
CA ILE A 504 -33.40 -6.30 -6.43
C ILE A 504 -34.49 -7.31 -6.79
N SER A 505 -34.27 -8.61 -6.56
CA SER A 505 -35.27 -9.66 -6.82
C SER A 505 -36.57 -9.41 -6.04
N GLU A 506 -36.47 -8.97 -4.78
CA GLU A 506 -37.64 -8.67 -3.93
C GLU A 506 -38.31 -7.34 -4.29
N ARG A 507 -37.53 -6.30 -4.60
CA ARG A 507 -38.04 -4.97 -4.96
C ARG A 507 -38.74 -4.98 -6.32
N ASP A 508 -38.10 -5.57 -7.33
CA ASP A 508 -38.49 -5.44 -8.73
C ASP A 508 -39.22 -6.69 -9.26
N GLY A 509 -39.27 -7.77 -8.49
CA GLY A 509 -39.84 -9.04 -8.93
C GLY A 509 -39.08 -9.68 -10.09
N VAL A 510 -37.82 -9.29 -10.30
CA VAL A 510 -36.97 -9.79 -11.38
C VAL A 510 -36.38 -11.13 -10.97
N ASP A 511 -36.56 -12.13 -11.82
CA ASP A 511 -35.96 -13.45 -11.63
C ASP A 511 -34.52 -13.45 -12.19
N ILE A 512 -33.56 -13.21 -11.31
CA ILE A 512 -32.12 -13.20 -11.65
C ILE A 512 -31.62 -14.64 -11.63
N ARG A 513 -31.29 -15.20 -12.79
CA ARG A 513 -30.99 -16.65 -12.91
C ARG A 513 -29.54 -16.97 -13.24
N ASN A 514 -28.87 -16.09 -14.00
CA ASN A 514 -27.55 -16.37 -14.57
C ASN A 514 -26.62 -15.14 -14.45
N ALA A 515 -25.36 -15.32 -14.88
CA ALA A 515 -24.34 -14.28 -14.83
C ALA A 515 -24.71 -13.00 -15.59
N ASP A 516 -25.36 -13.13 -16.75
CA ASP A 516 -25.76 -11.97 -17.57
C ASP A 516 -26.88 -11.16 -16.91
N ASP A 517 -27.81 -11.83 -16.23
CA ASP A 517 -28.83 -11.17 -15.43
C ASP A 517 -28.20 -10.40 -14.26
N VAL A 518 -27.26 -11.04 -13.56
CA VAL A 518 -26.51 -10.39 -12.47
C VAL A 518 -25.76 -9.16 -13.00
N ARG A 519 -25.02 -9.32 -14.10
CA ARG A 519 -24.27 -8.23 -14.73
C ARG A 519 -25.15 -7.06 -15.12
N ARG A 520 -26.33 -7.33 -15.68
CA ARG A 520 -27.29 -6.31 -16.10
C ARG A 520 -27.84 -5.54 -14.92
N VAL A 521 -28.22 -6.21 -13.83
CA VAL A 521 -28.85 -5.55 -12.67
C VAL A 521 -27.83 -4.92 -11.72
N MET A 522 -26.55 -5.29 -11.81
CA MET A 522 -25.46 -4.72 -11.02
C MET A 522 -24.64 -3.69 -11.79
N ASP A 523 -25.10 -3.26 -12.97
CA ASP A 523 -24.38 -2.30 -13.79
C ASP A 523 -24.13 -0.98 -13.03
N GLY A 524 -22.91 -0.45 -13.15
CA GLY A 524 -22.49 0.75 -12.41
C GLY A 524 -22.24 0.54 -10.91
N ALA A 525 -22.36 -0.68 -10.37
CA ALA A 525 -22.02 -0.97 -8.99
C ALA A 525 -20.51 -0.85 -8.74
N LEU A 526 -20.15 -0.22 -7.62
CA LEU A 526 -18.77 -0.03 -7.19
C LEU A 526 -18.55 -0.71 -5.85
N VAL A 527 -17.42 -1.41 -5.69
CA VAL A 527 -17.05 -2.08 -4.45
C VAL A 527 -15.67 -1.65 -4.00
N HIS A 528 -15.48 -1.44 -2.70
CA HIS A 528 -14.19 -1.13 -2.10
C HIS A 528 -13.95 -2.00 -0.88
N THR A 529 -12.80 -2.65 -0.80
CA THR A 529 -12.48 -3.60 0.28
C THR A 529 -11.22 -3.18 1.03
N ARG A 530 -11.31 -3.22 2.37
CA ARG A 530 -10.21 -2.95 3.29
C ARG A 530 -9.88 -4.19 4.11
N GLN A 531 -8.62 -4.30 4.53
CA GLN A 531 -8.17 -5.37 5.40
C GLN A 531 -8.65 -5.12 6.84
N THR A 532 -9.20 -6.13 7.50
CA THR A 532 -9.53 -6.07 8.93
C THR A 532 -8.48 -6.86 9.70
N GLY A 533 -7.81 -6.23 10.66
CA GLY A 533 -6.67 -6.82 11.38
C GLY A 533 -5.43 -7.05 10.53
N ASP A 534 -4.26 -6.98 11.14
CA ASP A 534 -3.00 -7.15 10.42
C ASP A 534 -2.85 -8.59 9.93
N MET A 535 -2.36 -8.75 8.69
CA MET A 535 -1.91 -10.05 8.22
C MET A 535 -0.59 -10.45 8.90
N ASN A 536 -0.13 -11.68 8.71
CA ASN A 536 1.22 -12.02 9.17
C ASN A 536 2.23 -11.29 8.25
N PRO A 537 3.14 -10.44 8.78
CA PRO A 537 4.17 -9.77 7.98
C PRO A 537 5.08 -10.74 7.23
N ASP A 538 5.26 -11.96 7.73
CA ASP A 538 6.12 -12.97 7.11
C ASP A 538 5.47 -13.67 5.91
N LYS A 539 4.20 -13.36 5.59
CA LYS A 539 3.48 -13.98 4.46
C LYS A 539 3.46 -13.07 3.24
N PRO A 540 3.75 -13.59 2.03
CA PRO A 540 3.62 -12.82 0.80
C PRO A 540 2.19 -12.30 0.65
N GLY A 541 2.05 -11.04 0.25
CA GLY A 541 0.75 -10.35 0.18
C GLY A 541 0.24 -9.85 1.54
N PHE A 542 1.15 -9.49 2.46
CA PHE A 542 0.83 -8.82 3.72
C PHE A 542 0.09 -7.50 3.46
N VAL A 543 -0.99 -7.28 4.23
CA VAL A 543 -1.81 -6.07 4.20
C VAL A 543 -2.06 -5.66 5.65
N LYS A 544 -1.80 -4.39 6.00
CA LYS A 544 -2.07 -3.89 7.37
C LYS A 544 -3.55 -3.58 7.53
N HIS A 545 -3.97 -3.50 8.78
CA HIS A 545 -5.34 -3.15 9.11
C HIS A 545 -5.78 -1.82 8.48
N GLY A 546 -6.81 -1.94 7.64
CA GLY A 546 -7.51 -0.88 6.94
C GLY A 546 -6.75 -0.30 5.76
N ASP A 547 -5.70 -0.96 5.31
CA ASP A 547 -5.17 -0.79 3.96
C ASP A 547 -6.14 -1.37 2.93
N TYR A 548 -5.99 -0.94 1.68
CA TYR A 548 -6.74 -1.51 0.56
C TYR A 548 -6.41 -2.98 0.43
N LYS A 549 -7.44 -3.81 0.34
CA LYS A 549 -7.29 -5.23 0.14
C LYS A 549 -7.74 -5.58 -1.27
N LYS A 550 -6.80 -6.00 -2.11
CA LYS A 550 -7.10 -6.53 -3.44
C LYS A 550 -8.12 -7.67 -3.32
N PRO A 551 -9.11 -7.77 -4.24
CA PRO A 551 -10.00 -8.92 -4.30
C PRO A 551 -9.21 -10.24 -4.27
N CYS A 552 -9.71 -11.24 -3.54
CA CYS A 552 -9.09 -12.56 -3.55
C CYS A 552 -9.18 -13.20 -4.95
N PRO A 553 -8.39 -14.24 -5.28
CA PRO A 553 -8.39 -14.83 -6.63
C PRO A 553 -9.78 -15.15 -7.19
N SER A 554 -10.68 -15.66 -6.35
CA SER A 554 -12.06 -15.93 -6.77
C SER A 554 -12.92 -14.68 -6.99
N CYS A 555 -12.75 -13.64 -6.17
CA CYS A 555 -13.47 -12.37 -6.34
C CYS A 555 -12.91 -11.59 -7.53
N GLU A 556 -11.60 -11.65 -7.77
CA GLU A 556 -10.95 -11.03 -8.94
C GLU A 556 -11.53 -11.57 -10.26
N ARG A 557 -11.84 -12.88 -10.32
CA ARG A 557 -12.53 -13.50 -11.46
C ARG A 557 -14.03 -13.21 -11.49
N MET A 558 -14.71 -13.22 -10.34
CA MET A 558 -16.17 -13.04 -10.24
C MET A 558 -16.62 -11.61 -10.56
N LEU A 559 -15.96 -10.59 -10.01
CA LEU A 559 -16.36 -9.17 -10.15
C LEU A 559 -16.61 -8.71 -11.60
N PRO A 560 -15.69 -8.96 -12.57
CA PRO A 560 -15.93 -8.56 -13.96
C PRO A 560 -17.03 -9.37 -14.66
N LEU A 561 -17.33 -10.59 -14.21
CA LEU A 561 -18.44 -11.39 -14.75
C LEU A 561 -19.79 -10.82 -14.32
N VAL A 562 -19.87 -10.29 -13.10
CA VAL A 562 -21.10 -9.75 -12.50
C VAL A 562 -21.27 -8.25 -12.66
N GLY A 563 -20.40 -7.58 -13.43
CA GLY A 563 -20.53 -6.15 -13.74
C GLY A 563 -20.20 -5.19 -12.59
N VAL A 564 -19.54 -5.69 -11.52
CA VAL A 564 -19.20 -4.88 -10.35
C VAL A 564 -17.75 -4.42 -10.47
N THR A 565 -17.51 -3.12 -10.32
CA THR A 565 -16.17 -2.53 -10.47
C THR A 565 -15.50 -2.34 -9.11
N PRO A 566 -14.35 -2.99 -8.84
CA PRO A 566 -13.54 -2.67 -7.66
C PRO A 566 -12.89 -1.30 -7.85
N VAL A 567 -12.96 -0.44 -6.83
CA VAL A 567 -12.42 0.93 -6.85
C VAL A 567 -11.47 1.18 -5.70
#